data_AF-X1EZ65-F1
#
_entry.id   AF-X1EZ65-F1
#
_cell.length_a   1.000
_cell.length_b   1.000
_cell.length_c   1.000
_cell.angle_alpha   90.00
_cell.angle_beta   90.00
_cell.angle_gamma   90.00
#
_symmetry.space_group_name_H-M   'P 1'
#
loop_
_entity.id
_entity.type
_entity.pdbx_description
1 polymer ?
#
loop_
_entity_poly.entity_id
_entity_poly.type
_entity_poly.pdbx_seq_one_letter_code
_entity_poly.pdbx_strand_id
1 'polypeptide(L)' 'MDIADGQEASIAFQAVTYGDVSEEERNKVRADLERYCALDTEGMIWIVEKLNELCV' A
#
# COMPACT_ATOMS: atom_id res chain seq x y z
N MET A 1 -9.16 6.78 -4.34
CA MET A 1 -9.63 5.41 -4.64
C MET A 1 -9.16 4.61 -3.45
N ASP A 2 -10.04 4.06 -2.62
CA ASP A 2 -9.56 3.30 -1.47
C ASP A 2 -9.18 1.90 -1.92
N ILE A 3 -7.88 1.66 -2.10
CA ILE A 3 -7.30 0.36 -2.46
C ILE A 3 -7.38 -0.53 -1.24
N ALA A 4 -8.15 -1.62 -1.33
CA ALA A 4 -8.44 -2.47 -0.18
C ALA A 4 -7.80 -3.87 -0.26
N ASP A 5 -7.31 -4.28 -1.43
CA ASP A 5 -6.62 -5.55 -1.62
C ASP A 5 -5.48 -5.49 -2.64
N GLY A 6 -4.65 -6.54 -2.64
CA GLY A 6 -3.44 -6.62 -3.45
C GLY A 6 -3.67 -6.72 -4.96
N GLN A 7 -4.82 -7.27 -5.39
CA GLN A 7 -5.14 -7.34 -6.81
C GLN A 7 -5.53 -5.96 -7.33
N GLU A 8 -6.38 -5.23 -6.61
CA GLU A 8 -6.71 -3.84 -6.91
C GLU A 8 -5.46 -2.96 -6.92
N ALA A 9 -4.57 -3.12 -5.93
CA ALA A 9 -3.29 -2.41 -5.87
C ALA A 9 -2.45 -2.65 -7.13
N SER A 10 -2.35 -3.91 -7.58
CA SER A 10 -1.57 -4.28 -8.76
C SER A 10 -2.14 -3.69 -10.05
N ILE A 11 -3.46 -3.73 -10.23
CA ILE A 11 -4.15 -3.15 -11.39
C ILE A 11 -3.97 -1.63 -11.40
N ALA A 12 -4.16 -0.98 -10.25
CA ALA A 12 -3.99 0.45 -10.09
C ALA A 12 -2.55 0.88 -10.43
N PHE A 13 -1.56 0.16 -9.91
CA PHE A 13 -0.15 0.41 -10.21
C PHE A 13 0.16 0.26 -11.70
N GLN A 14 -0.36 -0.78 -12.35
CA GLN A 14 -0.19 -0.98 -13.79
C GLN A 14 -0.78 0.19 -14.58
N ALA A 15 -2.00 0.60 -14.25
CA ALA A 15 -2.71 1.68 -14.93
C ALA A 15 -1.94 3.00 -14.85
N VAL A 16 -1.44 3.39 -13.66
CA VAL A 16 -0.75 4.68 -13.47
C VAL A 16 0.73 4.66 -13.83
N THR A 17 1.28 3.49 -14.12
CA THR A 17 2.67 3.34 -14.59
C THR A 17 2.74 3.32 -16.11
N TYR A 18 1.86 2.57 -16.76
CA TYR A 18 1.94 2.29 -18.19
C TYR A 18 0.76 2.84 -19.00
N GLY A 19 -0.34 3.19 -18.35
CA GLY A 19 -1.52 3.76 -19.00
C GLY A 19 -1.39 5.26 -19.26
N ASP A 20 -2.25 5.73 -20.16
CA ASP A 20 -2.46 7.15 -20.40
C ASP A 20 -3.48 7.67 -19.38
N VAL A 21 -2.98 8.33 -18.34
CA VAL A 21 -3.76 8.92 -17.25
C VAL A 21 -3.24 10.32 -16.99
N SER A 22 -4.14 11.21 -16.56
CA SER A 22 -3.75 12.56 -16.15
C SER A 22 -2.75 12.52 -15.00
N GLU A 23 -1.92 13.54 -14.91
CA GLU A 23 -0.93 13.67 -13.84
C GLU A 23 -1.59 13.75 -12.46
N GLU A 24 -2.74 14.44 -12.37
CA GLU A 24 -3.55 14.52 -11.15
C GLU A 24 -4.00 13.14 -10.66
N GLU A 25 -4.58 12.32 -11.55
CA GLU A 25 -5.04 10.98 -11.18
C GLU A 25 -3.85 10.07 -10.85
N ARG A 26 -2.74 10.18 -11.59
CA ARG A 26 -1.50 9.45 -11.33
C ARG A 26 -0.98 9.72 -9.91
N ASN A 27 -0.95 10.98 -9.51
CA ASN A 27 -0.46 11.40 -8.20
C ASN A 27 -1.38 10.90 -7.08
N LYS A 28 -2.70 10.99 -7.28
CA LYS A 28 -3.70 10.50 -6.34
C LYS A 28 -3.57 9.00 -6.11
N VAL A 29 -3.54 8.20 -7.17
CA VAL A 29 -3.43 6.74 -7.07
C VAL A 29 -2.08 6.34 -6.45
N ARG A 30 -0.98 7.03 -6.76
CA ARG A 30 0.32 6.77 -6.12
C ARG A 30 0.29 7.02 -4.61
N ALA A 31 -0.37 8.09 -4.16
CA ALA A 31 -0.55 8.34 -2.74
C ALA A 31 -1.43 7.26 -2.07
N ASP A 32 -2.49 6.83 -2.75
CA ASP A 32 -3.35 5.74 -2.25
C ASP A 32 -2.58 4.41 -2.16
N LEU A 33 -1.74 4.08 -3.14
CA LEU A 33 -0.86 2.91 -3.13
C LEU A 33 0.18 2.97 -2.01
N GLU A 34 0.80 4.13 -1.78
CA GLU A 34 1.78 4.31 -0.71
C GLU A 34 1.15 4.07 0.66
N ARG A 35 -0.05 4.61 0.92
CA ARG A 35 -0.80 4.35 2.15
C ARG A 35 -1.11 2.87 2.32
N TYR A 36 -1.56 2.19 1.26
CA TYR A 36 -1.87 0.76 1.31
C TYR A 36 -0.62 -0.08 1.60
N CYS A 37 0.48 0.13 0.88
CA CYS A 37 1.72 -0.63 1.05
C CYS A 37 2.38 -0.41 2.43
N ALA A 38 2.18 0.75 3.06
CA ALA A 38 2.69 1.02 4.40
C ALA A 38 2.09 0.08 5.46
N LEU A 39 0.86 -0.42 5.25
CA LEU A 39 0.17 -1.33 6.17
C LEU A 39 0.93 -2.64 6.39
N ASP A 40 1.60 -3.16 5.36
CA ASP A 40 2.42 -4.37 5.49
C ASP A 40 3.58 -4.14 6.48
N THR A 41 4.22 -2.98 6.40
CA THR A 41 5.32 -2.60 7.31
C THR A 41 4.80 -2.39 8.73
N GLU A 42 3.67 -1.71 8.89
CA GLU A 42 3.02 -1.50 10.18
C GLU A 42 2.63 -2.83 10.84
N GLY A 43 2.03 -3.75 10.08
CA GLY A 43 1.70 -5.08 10.55
C GLY A 43 2.93 -5.86 11.02
N MET A 44 4.05 -5.76 10.30
CA MET A 44 5.32 -6.37 10.72
C MET A 44 5.86 -5.78 12.02
N ILE A 45 5.74 -4.46 12.24
CA ILE A 45 6.11 -3.82 13.51
C ILE A 45 5.28 -4.40 14.65
N TRP A 46 3.95 -4.48 14.49
CA TRP A 46 3.07 -5.03 15.53
C TRP A 46 3.42 -6.48 15.89
N ILE A 47 3.76 -7.31 14.89
CA ILE A 47 4.20 -8.69 15.12
C ILE A 47 5.47 -8.70 15.98
N VAL A 48 6.47 -7.90 15.64
CA VAL A 48 7.73 -7.84 16.39
C VAL A 48 7.50 -7.34 17.82
N GLU A 49 6.67 -6.31 18.01
CA GLU A 49 6.29 -5.82 19.34
C GLU A 49 5.65 -6.93 20.18
N LYS A 50 4.72 -7.70 19.61
CA LYS A 50 4.09 -8.83 20.30
C LYS A 50 5.02 -9.99 20.61
N LEU A 51 5.97 -10.28 19.73
CA LEU A 51 6.99 -11.28 20.02
C LEU A 51 7.91 -10.83 21.16
N ASN A 52 8.28 -9.55 21.19
CA ASN A 52 9.10 -8.99 22.26
C ASN A 52 8.43 -9.10 23.64
N GLU A 53 7.10 -8.97 23.73
CA GLU A 53 6.35 -9.18 24.98
C GLU A 53 6.47 -10.62 25.52
N LEU A 54 6.73 -11.62 24.67
CA LEU A 54 6.82 -13.04 25.04
C LEU A 54 8.24 -13.52 25.36
N CYS A 55 9.26 -12.77 24.96
CA CYS A 55 10.67 -13.12 25.16
C CYS A 55 11.24 -12.59 26.50
N VAL A 56 10.37 -12.13 27.40
CA VAL A 56 10.72 -11.58 28.73
C VAL A 56 10.55 -12.63 29.83
#